data_AF-A0A431KVC6-F1
#
_entry.id   AF-A0A431KVC6-F1
#
_cell.length_a   1.000
_cell.length_b   1.000
_cell.length_c   1.000
_cell.angle_alpha   90.00
_cell.angle_beta   90.00
_cell.angle_gamma   90.00
#
_symmetry.space_group_name_H-M   'P 1'
#
loop_
_entity.id
_entity.type
_entity.pdbx_description
1 polymer ?
#
loop_
_entity_poly.entity_id
_entity_poly.type
_entity_poly.pdbx_seq_one_letter_code
_entity_poly.pdbx_strand_id
1 'polypeptide(L)'
;MRFKFSLGTLAGAQTLAFLASLLTLQQSIFFVPANAANSILTEKKGQLPFTYIPYMSDVHTETVSAEAVQLAEQLKLTDSLIELTKLRKARSADRNSLSRDELDRYRDLKEDVVEAIEQTRMEVDFAEAELTREIAVHEEFLASYIAERNHRVNLSNAWGYRTNGVLWAVAEGLTIPTYARPRYSISSGIVGIVAGLAPSAFSLYALRQDAGGRFERKPHPNMLSKIFNYQVTPELEYPDSVWKWLNSQAPIGPKVTRLAYLIDWWQRDGNIRYFSPKPTHHQLDLLTATVQDELTIQLVSDRLSMLRTVDAMIVGMNRPLLELMMVVRGTKSMSAPTQ
;
A
#
# COMPACT_ATOMS: atom_id res chain seq x y z
N MET A 1 4.64 86.31 -8.01
CA MET A 1 6.09 86.19 -7.76
C MET A 1 6.30 85.03 -6.77
N ARG A 2 6.94 83.95 -7.24
CA ARG A 2 7.43 82.73 -6.54
C ARG A 2 6.43 81.83 -5.77
N PHE A 3 5.99 80.77 -6.46
CA PHE A 3 5.54 79.49 -5.90
C PHE A 3 6.71 78.76 -5.19
N LYS A 4 6.45 78.18 -4.01
CA LYS A 4 7.25 77.09 -3.41
C LYS A 4 6.31 75.95 -3.05
N PHE A 5 6.32 74.90 -3.85
CA PHE A 5 5.72 73.60 -3.53
C PHE A 5 6.68 72.83 -2.62
N SER A 6 6.22 72.40 -1.45
CA SER A 6 6.93 71.48 -0.57
C SER A 6 6.54 70.04 -0.93
N LEU A 7 7.43 69.34 -1.62
CA LEU A 7 7.40 67.89 -1.80
C LEU A 7 8.05 67.27 -0.56
N GLY A 8 7.28 66.58 0.29
CA GLY A 8 7.88 66.02 1.52
C GLY A 8 7.10 64.92 2.26
N THR A 9 5.93 64.47 1.80
CA THR A 9 5.10 63.54 2.60
C THR A 9 4.48 62.36 1.85
N LEU A 10 4.75 62.20 0.55
CA LEU A 10 4.17 61.10 -0.24
C LEU A 10 5.08 59.86 -0.38
N ALA A 11 6.39 59.99 -0.10
CA ALA A 11 7.33 58.87 -0.21
C ALA A 11 7.30 57.91 1.00
N GLY A 12 6.82 58.34 2.17
CA GLY A 12 6.78 57.52 3.38
C GLY A 12 5.57 56.57 3.49
N ALA A 13 4.43 56.96 2.93
CA ALA A 13 3.21 56.16 3.00
C ALA A 13 3.23 54.98 2.00
N GLN A 14 3.83 55.17 0.82
CA GLN A 14 3.96 54.09 -0.17
C GLN A 14 5.02 53.07 0.22
N THR A 15 6.11 53.46 0.89
CA THR A 15 7.13 52.52 1.39
C THR A 15 6.63 51.71 2.58
N LEU A 16 5.83 52.29 3.48
CA LEU A 16 5.19 51.55 4.57
C LEU A 16 4.12 50.56 4.08
N ALA A 17 3.33 50.94 3.07
CA ALA A 17 2.37 50.01 2.45
C ALA A 17 3.08 48.87 1.69
N PHE A 18 4.20 49.16 1.01
CA PHE A 18 5.01 48.14 0.34
C PHE A 18 5.67 47.19 1.34
N LEU A 19 6.23 47.71 2.44
CA LEU A 19 6.81 46.90 3.52
C LEU A 19 5.77 46.05 4.26
N ALA A 20 4.58 46.60 4.53
CA ALA A 20 3.47 45.84 5.12
C ALA A 20 2.98 44.73 4.17
N SER A 21 2.93 44.99 2.86
CA SER A 21 2.60 43.97 1.85
C SER A 21 3.68 42.89 1.66
N LEU A 22 4.97 43.24 1.86
CA LEU A 22 6.07 42.27 1.84
C LEU A 22 6.07 41.40 3.10
N LEU A 23 5.72 41.97 4.26
CA LEU A 23 5.58 41.25 5.53
C LEU A 23 4.39 40.28 5.51
N THR A 24 3.26 40.66 4.91
CA THR A 24 2.12 39.75 4.71
C THR A 24 2.42 38.69 3.65
N LEU A 25 3.18 39.00 2.59
CA LEU A 25 3.64 37.98 1.64
C LEU A 25 4.65 36.99 2.27
N GLN A 26 5.56 37.45 3.13
CA GLN A 26 6.51 36.54 3.82
C GLN A 26 5.78 35.61 4.78
N GLN A 27 4.85 36.11 5.61
CA GLN A 27 4.09 35.23 6.52
C GLN A 27 3.21 34.21 5.79
N SER A 28 2.80 34.52 4.55
CA SER A 28 2.03 33.60 3.70
C SER A 28 2.88 32.49 3.05
N ILE A 29 4.20 32.70 2.91
CA ILE A 29 5.13 31.70 2.32
C ILE A 29 5.65 30.72 3.39
N PHE A 30 5.62 31.09 4.67
CA PHE A 30 6.20 30.28 5.75
C PHE A 30 5.22 29.37 6.52
N PHE A 31 3.93 29.43 6.23
CA PHE A 31 3.02 28.34 6.57
C PHE A 31 2.79 27.48 5.32
N VAL A 32 3.75 26.62 5.02
CA VAL A 32 3.38 25.35 4.38
C VAL A 32 2.86 24.48 5.53
N PRO A 33 1.53 24.31 5.71
CA PRO A 33 1.06 23.34 6.67
C PRO A 33 1.69 22.00 6.30
N ALA A 34 2.21 21.27 7.29
CA ALA A 34 2.82 19.96 7.14
C ALA A 34 1.86 18.88 6.55
N ASN A 35 0.67 19.27 6.13
CA ASN A 35 -0.35 18.46 5.47
C ASN A 35 -0.56 18.77 3.96
N ALA A 36 0.22 19.67 3.35
CA ALA A 36 0.04 20.01 1.94
C ALA A 36 0.60 18.98 0.93
N ALA A 37 1.26 17.91 1.40
CA ALA A 37 1.78 16.85 0.53
C ALA A 37 0.71 15.81 0.11
N ASN A 38 -0.54 15.93 0.58
CA ASN A 38 -1.60 14.94 0.29
C ASN A 38 -2.66 15.40 -0.73
N SER A 39 -2.47 16.50 -1.46
CA SER A 39 -3.48 17.01 -2.40
C SER A 39 -3.03 17.10 -3.87
N ILE A 40 -2.22 16.16 -4.32
CA ILE A 40 -2.13 15.81 -5.76
C ILE A 40 -2.69 14.39 -5.97
N LEU A 41 -3.91 14.18 -5.49
CA LEU A 41 -4.82 13.25 -6.15
C LEU A 41 -5.84 14.14 -6.83
N THR A 42 -5.59 14.45 -8.10
CA THR A 42 -6.63 14.91 -8.99
C THR A 42 -7.65 13.78 -9.07
N GLU A 43 -8.69 13.89 -8.24
CA GLU A 43 -9.83 12.99 -8.22
C GLU A 43 -10.55 13.13 -9.58
N LYS A 44 -10.10 12.35 -10.56
CA LYS A 44 -10.91 12.03 -11.73
C LYS A 44 -12.13 11.28 -11.20
N LYS A 45 -13.24 12.00 -11.01
CA LYS A 45 -14.59 11.43 -10.99
C LYS A 45 -14.81 10.68 -12.31
N GLY A 46 -14.49 9.40 -12.33
CA GLY A 46 -14.73 8.54 -13.47
C GLY A 46 -14.37 7.14 -13.05
N GLN A 47 -15.38 6.27 -12.97
CA GLN A 47 -15.32 4.81 -12.82
C GLN A 47 -14.18 4.26 -11.96
N LEU A 48 -14.51 3.52 -10.89
CA LEU A 48 -13.54 2.64 -10.23
C LEU A 48 -12.69 1.98 -11.34
N PRO A 49 -11.37 2.22 -11.39
CA PRO A 49 -10.57 2.01 -12.60
C PRO A 49 -10.38 0.54 -12.99
N PHE A 50 -11.08 -0.38 -12.31
CA PHE A 50 -10.97 -1.80 -12.55
C PHE A 50 -12.25 -2.55 -12.15
N THR A 51 -12.54 -3.59 -12.91
CA THR A 51 -13.47 -4.65 -12.55
C THR A 51 -12.83 -5.43 -11.40
N TYR A 52 -13.29 -5.22 -10.17
CA TYR A 52 -13.01 -6.15 -9.06
C TYR A 52 -13.23 -7.58 -9.59
N ILE A 53 -12.34 -8.56 -9.32
CA ILE A 53 -12.72 -9.96 -9.58
C ILE A 53 -13.93 -10.19 -8.69
N PRO A 54 -15.15 -10.28 -9.25
CA PRO A 54 -16.32 -10.39 -8.42
C PRO A 54 -16.26 -11.78 -7.79
N TYR A 55 -15.99 -11.84 -6.49
CA TYR A 55 -16.20 -13.07 -5.74
C TYR A 55 -17.69 -13.41 -5.85
N MET A 56 -18.02 -14.42 -6.65
CA MET A 56 -19.40 -14.83 -6.92
C MET A 56 -19.88 -15.91 -5.93
N SER A 57 -19.14 -16.10 -4.84
CA SER A 57 -19.59 -16.89 -3.70
C SER A 57 -20.74 -16.17 -2.99
N ASP A 58 -21.97 -16.39 -3.46
CA ASP A 58 -23.16 -15.95 -2.75
C ASP A 58 -23.59 -17.05 -1.78
N VAL A 59 -23.28 -16.87 -0.51
CA VAL A 59 -23.63 -17.77 0.59
C VAL A 59 -25.14 -18.06 0.65
N HIS A 60 -25.99 -17.19 0.14
CA HIS A 60 -27.45 -17.31 0.23
C HIS A 60 -28.09 -18.13 -0.90
N THR A 61 -27.34 -18.46 -1.95
CA THR A 61 -27.85 -19.30 -3.04
C THR A 61 -27.93 -20.77 -2.65
N GLU A 62 -28.91 -21.51 -3.18
CA GLU A 62 -29.05 -22.95 -2.93
C GLU A 62 -27.99 -23.79 -3.69
N THR A 63 -27.41 -23.21 -4.73
CA THR A 63 -26.37 -23.82 -5.56
C THR A 63 -24.98 -23.33 -5.16
N VAL A 64 -23.99 -24.17 -5.45
CA VAL A 64 -22.57 -23.85 -5.23
C VAL A 64 -22.09 -22.88 -6.30
N SER A 65 -21.26 -21.91 -5.94
CA SER A 65 -20.65 -20.98 -6.89
C SER A 65 -19.66 -21.69 -7.81
N ALA A 66 -19.43 -21.15 -9.01
CA ALA A 66 -18.45 -21.70 -9.95
C ALA A 66 -17.03 -21.75 -9.35
N GLU A 67 -16.70 -20.82 -8.46
CA GLU A 67 -15.40 -20.80 -7.76
C GLU A 67 -15.26 -21.96 -6.78
N ALA A 68 -16.32 -22.29 -6.04
CA ALA A 68 -16.32 -23.44 -5.14
C ALA A 68 -16.30 -24.76 -5.91
N VAL A 69 -16.97 -24.85 -7.07
CA VAL A 69 -16.85 -26.02 -7.97
C VAL A 69 -15.40 -26.20 -8.45
N GLN A 70 -14.78 -25.13 -8.94
CA GLN A 70 -13.37 -25.18 -9.33
C GLN A 70 -12.45 -25.58 -8.18
N LEU A 71 -12.68 -25.05 -6.97
CA LEU A 71 -11.86 -25.40 -5.81
C LEU A 71 -12.05 -26.88 -5.44
N ALA A 72 -13.28 -27.40 -5.49
CA ALA A 72 -13.54 -28.81 -5.28
C ALA A 72 -12.82 -29.70 -6.32
N GLU A 73 -12.76 -29.27 -7.58
CA GLU A 73 -12.00 -29.98 -8.62
C GLU A 73 -10.49 -29.99 -8.32
N GLN A 74 -9.93 -28.87 -7.86
CA GLN A 74 -8.52 -28.76 -7.49
C GLN A 74 -8.16 -29.65 -6.30
N LEU A 75 -9.07 -29.74 -5.33
CA LEU A 75 -8.92 -30.59 -4.15
C LEU A 75 -9.33 -32.06 -4.42
N LYS A 76 -9.82 -32.39 -5.62
CA LYS A 76 -10.36 -33.71 -6.00
C LYS A 76 -11.53 -34.16 -5.12
N LEU A 77 -12.33 -33.22 -4.64
CA LEU A 77 -13.50 -33.46 -3.77
C LEU A 77 -14.83 -33.51 -4.53
N THR A 78 -14.85 -33.17 -5.82
CA THR A 78 -16.07 -33.09 -6.64
C THR A 78 -16.89 -34.38 -6.60
N ASP A 79 -16.26 -35.53 -6.85
CA ASP A 79 -16.96 -36.82 -6.89
C ASP A 79 -17.51 -37.19 -5.50
N SER A 80 -16.70 -36.98 -4.46
CA SER A 80 -17.08 -37.21 -3.06
C SER A 80 -18.26 -36.32 -2.64
N LEU A 81 -18.26 -35.04 -3.01
CA LEU A 81 -19.36 -34.12 -2.70
C LEU A 81 -20.64 -34.48 -3.44
N ILE A 82 -20.56 -34.87 -4.72
CA ILE A 82 -21.71 -35.34 -5.51
C ILE A 82 -22.29 -36.60 -4.88
N GLU A 83 -21.45 -37.58 -4.54
CA GLU A 83 -21.88 -38.82 -3.89
C GLU A 83 -22.53 -38.55 -2.52
N LEU A 84 -21.93 -37.67 -1.70
CA LEU A 84 -22.48 -37.27 -0.41
C LEU A 84 -23.86 -36.63 -0.57
N THR A 85 -24.05 -35.76 -1.58
CA THR A 85 -25.37 -35.16 -1.85
C THR A 85 -26.40 -36.20 -2.30
N LYS A 86 -26.01 -37.22 -3.08
CA LYS A 86 -26.89 -38.32 -3.50
C LYS A 86 -27.33 -39.17 -2.31
N LEU A 87 -26.38 -39.64 -1.49
CA LEU A 87 -26.66 -40.45 -0.29
C LEU A 87 -27.52 -39.69 0.72
N ARG A 88 -27.27 -38.39 0.90
CA ARG A 88 -28.11 -37.51 1.71
C ARG A 88 -29.53 -37.40 1.20
N LYS A 89 -29.73 -37.22 -0.12
CA LYS A 89 -31.06 -37.15 -0.73
C LYS A 89 -31.82 -38.47 -0.56
N ALA A 90 -31.17 -39.61 -0.79
CA ALA A 90 -31.74 -40.94 -0.55
C ALA A 90 -32.18 -41.10 0.91
N ARG A 91 -31.32 -40.69 1.86
CA ARG A 91 -31.63 -40.70 3.30
C ARG A 91 -32.84 -39.85 3.67
N SER A 92 -32.97 -38.67 3.06
CA SER A 92 -34.07 -37.74 3.34
C SER A 92 -35.40 -38.18 2.73
N ALA A 93 -35.36 -38.93 1.63
CA ALA A 93 -36.55 -39.43 0.96
C ALA A 93 -37.18 -40.61 1.71
N ASP A 94 -36.36 -41.53 2.24
CA ASP A 94 -36.82 -42.62 3.09
C ASP A 94 -35.74 -42.99 4.11
N ARG A 95 -36.05 -42.80 5.39
CA ARG A 95 -35.13 -42.99 6.52
C ARG A 95 -34.68 -44.44 6.70
N ASN A 96 -35.43 -45.40 6.14
CA ASN A 96 -35.14 -46.84 6.20
C ASN A 96 -34.60 -47.40 4.87
N SER A 97 -34.47 -46.56 3.83
CA SER A 97 -34.05 -47.02 2.50
C SER A 97 -32.56 -47.32 2.36
N LEU A 98 -31.72 -46.77 3.24
CA LEU A 98 -30.28 -46.96 3.19
C LEU A 98 -29.86 -48.22 3.93
N SER A 99 -29.05 -49.05 3.27
CA SER A 99 -28.36 -50.16 3.91
C SER A 99 -27.40 -49.66 4.99
N ARG A 100 -27.07 -50.50 5.97
CA ARG A 100 -26.05 -50.18 7.00
C ARG A 100 -24.70 -49.82 6.36
N ASP A 101 -24.32 -50.56 5.32
CA ASP A 101 -23.09 -50.33 4.58
C ASP A 101 -23.06 -48.96 3.89
N GLU A 102 -24.20 -48.48 3.38
CA GLU A 102 -24.31 -47.16 2.76
C GLU A 102 -24.27 -46.02 3.78
N LEU A 103 -24.78 -46.28 4.99
CA LEU A 103 -24.71 -45.35 6.13
C LEU A 103 -23.28 -45.18 6.64
N ASP A 104 -22.51 -46.26 6.70
CA ASP A 104 -21.11 -46.21 7.09
C ASP A 104 -20.27 -45.54 6.00
N ARG A 105 -20.47 -45.90 4.73
CA ARG A 105 -19.86 -45.19 3.59
C ARG A 105 -20.18 -43.68 3.58
N TYR A 106 -21.41 -43.28 3.91
CA TYR A 106 -21.78 -41.87 4.04
C TYR A 106 -21.01 -41.15 5.17
N ARG A 107 -20.74 -41.84 6.28
CA ARG A 107 -19.99 -41.27 7.41
C ARG A 107 -18.53 -41.09 7.03
N ASP A 108 -17.91 -42.12 6.48
CA ASP A 108 -16.49 -42.11 6.07
C ASP A 108 -16.26 -41.01 5.02
N LEU A 109 -17.10 -40.96 3.99
CA LEU A 109 -17.02 -39.93 2.95
C LEU A 109 -17.20 -38.50 3.50
N LYS A 110 -18.07 -38.34 4.49
CA LYS A 110 -18.25 -37.05 5.15
C LYS A 110 -17.02 -36.66 5.96
N GLU A 111 -16.42 -37.60 6.68
CA GLU A 111 -15.21 -37.39 7.47
C GLU A 111 -14.04 -36.99 6.57
N ASP A 112 -13.78 -37.76 5.51
CA ASP A 112 -12.72 -37.50 4.53
C ASP A 112 -12.85 -36.10 3.91
N VAL A 113 -14.06 -35.71 3.50
CA VAL A 113 -14.30 -34.41 2.89
C VAL A 113 -14.12 -33.27 3.90
N VAL A 114 -14.57 -33.45 5.14
CA VAL A 114 -14.39 -32.44 6.19
C VAL A 114 -12.91 -32.29 6.53
N GLU A 115 -12.19 -33.39 6.67
CA GLU A 115 -10.75 -33.39 6.94
C GLU A 115 -9.99 -32.65 5.83
N ALA A 116 -10.28 -32.95 4.56
CA ALA A 116 -9.64 -32.28 3.44
C ALA A 116 -9.92 -30.77 3.39
N ILE A 117 -11.16 -30.35 3.68
CA ILE A 117 -11.52 -28.92 3.72
C ILE A 117 -10.82 -28.21 4.89
N GLU A 118 -10.83 -28.80 6.09
CA GLU A 118 -10.18 -28.21 7.26
C GLU A 118 -8.65 -28.18 7.11
N GLN A 119 -8.05 -29.22 6.54
CA GLN A 119 -6.62 -29.21 6.19
C GLN A 119 -6.30 -28.05 5.24
N THR A 120 -7.07 -27.91 4.16
CA THR A 120 -6.88 -26.83 3.19
C THR A 120 -7.04 -25.45 3.85
N ARG A 121 -7.99 -25.32 4.78
CA ARG A 121 -8.17 -24.09 5.54
C ARG A 121 -6.96 -23.78 6.44
N MET A 122 -6.41 -24.79 7.13
CA MET A 122 -5.18 -24.60 7.93
C MET A 122 -3.98 -24.19 7.06
N GLU A 123 -3.89 -24.70 5.82
CA GLU A 123 -2.88 -24.27 4.85
C GLU A 123 -3.07 -22.80 4.43
N VAL A 124 -4.31 -22.34 4.25
CA VAL A 124 -4.63 -20.91 4.01
C VAL A 124 -4.25 -20.06 5.22
N ASP A 125 -4.66 -20.46 6.42
CA ASP A 125 -4.38 -19.74 7.67
C ASP A 125 -2.86 -19.66 7.93
N PHE A 126 -2.09 -20.71 7.58
CA PHE A 126 -0.63 -20.70 7.64
C PHE A 126 -0.02 -19.65 6.70
N ALA A 127 -0.46 -19.61 5.45
CA ALA A 127 0.03 -18.63 4.48
C ALA A 127 -0.35 -17.18 4.86
N GLU A 128 -1.57 -16.98 5.39
CA GLU A 128 -2.03 -15.70 5.92
C GLU A 128 -1.21 -15.25 7.13
N ALA A 129 -0.90 -16.15 8.06
CA ALA A 129 -0.08 -15.84 9.23
C ALA A 129 1.33 -15.38 8.83
N GLU A 130 1.94 -16.04 7.85
CA GLU A 130 3.27 -15.68 7.37
C GLU A 130 3.27 -14.35 6.62
N LEU A 131 2.27 -14.09 5.77
CA LEU A 131 2.08 -12.79 5.14
C LEU A 131 1.84 -11.68 6.16
N THR A 132 1.00 -11.94 7.17
CA THR A 132 0.72 -10.98 8.24
C THR A 132 1.98 -10.63 9.03
N ARG A 133 2.81 -11.65 9.33
CA ARG A 133 4.12 -11.45 9.96
C ARG A 133 5.02 -10.56 9.12
N GLU A 134 5.12 -10.82 7.82
CA GLU A 134 5.92 -9.99 6.91
C GLU A 134 5.38 -8.56 6.79
N ILE A 135 4.06 -8.40 6.68
CA ILE A 135 3.38 -7.10 6.62
C ILE A 135 3.70 -6.29 7.88
N ALA A 136 3.55 -6.87 9.06
CA ALA A 136 3.85 -6.19 10.33
C ALA A 136 5.32 -5.76 10.42
N VAL A 137 6.24 -6.62 9.96
CA VAL A 137 7.67 -6.30 9.89
C VAL A 137 7.94 -5.13 8.95
N HIS A 138 7.30 -5.09 7.77
CA HIS A 138 7.44 -3.98 6.82
C HIS A 138 6.79 -2.68 7.33
N GLU A 139 5.69 -2.76 8.07
CA GLU A 139 5.04 -1.62 8.71
C GLU A 139 5.94 -0.98 9.77
N GLU A 140 6.60 -1.78 10.61
CA GLU A 140 7.56 -1.30 11.60
C GLU A 140 8.73 -0.57 10.94
N PHE A 141 9.22 -1.10 9.81
CA PHE A 141 10.29 -0.46 9.04
C PHE A 141 9.82 0.86 8.43
N LEU A 142 8.62 0.87 7.85
CA LEU A 142 8.04 2.08 7.28
C LEU A 142 7.86 3.17 8.35
N ALA A 143 7.33 2.80 9.52
CA ALA A 143 7.15 3.71 10.65
C ALA A 143 8.50 4.29 11.13
N SER A 144 9.51 3.43 11.29
CA SER A 144 10.86 3.84 11.69
C SER A 144 11.48 4.82 10.67
N TYR A 145 11.35 4.53 9.38
CA TYR A 145 11.91 5.37 8.31
C TYR A 145 11.19 6.71 8.17
N ILE A 146 9.86 6.73 8.33
CA ILE A 146 9.07 7.96 8.36
C ILE A 146 9.44 8.79 9.59
N ALA A 147 9.61 8.18 10.77
CA ALA A 147 10.01 8.87 11.98
C ALA A 147 11.39 9.54 11.81
N GLU A 148 12.36 8.83 11.24
CA GLU A 148 13.69 9.38 10.99
C GLU A 148 13.68 10.49 9.92
N ARG A 149 12.89 10.33 8.85
CA ARG A 149 12.67 11.40 7.87
C ARG A 149 12.09 12.64 8.55
N ASN A 150 11.01 12.48 9.31
CA ASN A 150 10.33 13.58 9.97
C ASN A 150 11.27 14.27 10.99
N HIS A 151 12.09 13.51 11.71
CA HIS A 151 13.09 14.07 12.61
C HIS A 151 14.12 14.94 11.86
N ARG A 152 14.64 14.47 10.73
CA ARG A 152 15.57 15.23 9.88
C ARG A 152 14.95 16.49 9.30
N VAL A 153 13.73 16.39 8.76
CA VAL A 153 12.96 17.54 8.25
C VAL A 153 12.72 18.56 9.36
N ASN A 154 12.32 18.11 10.55
CA ASN A 154 12.12 18.99 11.71
C ASN A 154 13.42 19.69 12.15
N LEU A 155 14.54 18.96 12.14
CA LEU A 155 15.85 19.54 12.45
C LEU A 155 16.25 20.60 11.42
N SER A 156 16.08 20.32 10.12
CA SER A 156 16.35 21.27 9.04
C SER A 156 15.48 22.51 9.14
N ASN A 157 14.18 22.35 9.43
CA ASN A 157 13.27 23.46 9.65
C ASN A 157 13.67 24.28 10.89
N ALA A 158 14.04 23.64 12.00
CA ALA A 158 14.51 24.32 13.20
C ALA A 158 15.80 25.12 12.95
N TRP A 159 16.74 24.58 12.17
CA TRP A 159 17.93 25.32 11.74
C TRP A 159 17.58 26.49 10.81
N GLY A 160 16.65 26.28 9.88
CA GLY A 160 16.08 27.34 9.04
C GLY A 160 15.49 28.48 9.87
N TYR A 161 14.71 28.17 10.91
CA TYR A 161 14.16 29.18 11.82
C TYR A 161 15.23 29.92 12.61
N ARG A 162 16.21 29.19 13.18
CA ARG A 162 17.31 29.82 13.94
C ARG A 162 18.16 30.73 13.06
N THR A 163 18.54 30.27 11.88
CA THR A 163 19.36 31.05 10.94
C THR A 163 18.61 32.26 10.42
N ASN A 164 17.32 32.11 10.06
CA ASN A 164 16.46 33.24 9.71
C ASN A 164 16.37 34.26 10.84
N GLY A 165 16.08 33.83 12.07
CA GLY A 165 15.98 34.72 13.22
C GLY A 165 17.27 35.48 13.52
N VAL A 166 18.43 34.81 13.43
CA VAL A 166 19.74 35.44 13.64
C VAL A 166 20.08 36.40 12.50
N LEU A 167 19.87 36.02 11.24
CA LEU A 167 20.12 36.88 10.08
C LEU A 167 19.27 38.15 10.14
N TRP A 168 18.01 38.03 10.55
CA TRP A 168 17.13 39.18 10.71
C TRP A 168 17.59 40.10 11.85
N ALA A 169 17.92 39.54 13.01
CA ALA A 169 18.44 40.32 14.15
C ALA A 169 19.76 41.05 13.81
N VAL A 170 20.66 40.40 13.06
CA VAL A 170 21.91 41.02 12.60
C VAL A 170 21.63 42.10 11.54
N ALA A 171 20.72 41.86 10.60
CA ALA A 171 20.32 42.84 9.60
C ALA A 171 19.74 44.09 10.25
N GLU A 172 18.80 43.92 11.20
CA GLU A 172 18.20 45.02 11.95
C GLU A 172 19.24 45.76 12.81
N GLY A 173 20.08 45.02 13.53
CA GLY A 173 21.14 45.58 14.37
C GLY A 173 22.17 46.40 13.59
N LEU A 174 22.50 45.99 12.36
CA LEU A 174 23.38 46.73 11.45
C LEU A 174 22.71 47.95 10.79
N THR A 175 21.38 47.95 10.70
CA THR A 175 20.61 49.10 10.16
C THR A 175 20.33 50.19 11.17
N ILE A 176 20.41 49.95 12.49
CA ILE A 176 20.22 50.99 13.50
C ILE A 176 21.49 51.88 13.55
N PRO A 177 21.44 53.15 13.10
CA PRO A 177 22.62 53.99 13.06
C PRO A 177 23.05 54.37 14.48
N THR A 178 24.26 53.98 14.89
CA THR A 178 24.82 54.39 16.18
C THR A 178 25.15 55.90 16.16
N TYR A 179 24.65 56.65 17.16
CA TYR A 179 24.75 58.12 17.25
C TYR A 179 26.18 58.67 17.12
N ALA A 180 27.19 57.87 17.48
CA ALA A 180 28.59 58.29 17.47
C ALA A 180 29.29 58.14 16.10
N ARG A 181 28.85 57.24 15.19
CA ARG A 181 29.54 56.98 13.91
C ARG A 181 28.60 56.47 12.80
N PRO A 182 27.80 57.34 12.16
CA PRO A 182 26.80 56.95 11.14
C PRO A 182 27.39 56.42 9.82
N ARG A 183 28.70 56.50 9.61
CA ARG A 183 29.39 56.00 8.40
C ARG A 183 29.61 54.48 8.34
N TYR A 184 29.32 53.76 9.43
CA TYR A 184 29.47 52.30 9.51
C TYR A 184 28.15 51.53 9.34
N SER A 185 27.03 52.20 9.06
CA SER A 185 25.80 51.50 8.70
C SER A 185 25.98 50.84 7.34
N ILE A 186 25.99 49.51 7.32
CA ILE A 186 26.05 48.75 6.09
C ILE A 186 24.66 48.84 5.44
N SER A 187 24.62 49.12 4.13
CA SER A 187 23.37 49.19 3.38
C SER A 187 22.58 47.88 3.53
N SER A 188 21.34 47.99 3.98
CA SER A 188 20.40 46.86 4.16
C SER A 188 20.19 46.04 2.89
N GLY A 189 20.50 46.57 1.70
CA GLY A 189 20.37 45.86 0.43
C GLY A 189 21.31 44.66 0.30
N ILE A 190 22.55 44.74 0.79
CA ILE A 190 23.52 43.62 0.71
C ILE A 190 23.16 42.54 1.71
N VAL A 191 22.80 42.95 2.93
CA VAL A 191 22.38 42.01 3.99
C VAL A 191 21.04 41.36 3.62
N GLY A 192 20.14 42.09 2.95
CA GLY A 192 18.86 41.57 2.45
C GLY A 192 19.00 40.49 1.37
N ILE A 193 19.98 40.61 0.45
CA ILE A 193 20.24 39.58 -0.57
C ILE A 193 20.78 38.30 0.09
N VAL A 194 21.72 38.41 1.04
CA VAL A 194 22.25 37.26 1.79
C VAL A 194 21.16 36.61 2.65
N ALA A 195 20.30 37.42 3.27
CA ALA A 195 19.15 36.96 4.05
C ALA A 195 18.08 36.25 3.18
N GLY A 196 18.02 36.51 1.87
CA GLY A 196 17.14 35.78 0.94
C GLY A 196 17.72 34.47 0.41
N LEU A 197 19.05 34.40 0.20
CA LEU A 197 19.71 33.21 -0.38
C LEU A 197 19.86 32.06 0.62
N ALA A 198 20.20 32.35 1.87
CA ALA A 198 20.40 31.31 2.88
C ALA A 198 19.12 30.48 3.13
N PRO A 199 17.92 31.08 3.28
CA PRO A 199 16.68 30.32 3.47
C PRO A 199 16.32 29.47 2.26
N SER A 200 16.54 29.96 1.04
CA SER A 200 16.30 29.18 -0.18
C SER A 200 17.19 27.93 -0.25
N ALA A 201 18.46 28.04 0.15
CA ALA A 201 19.36 26.88 0.21
C ALA A 201 18.90 25.86 1.27
N PHE A 202 18.45 26.32 2.44
CA PHE A 202 17.89 25.45 3.48
C PHE A 202 16.55 24.82 3.07
N SER A 203 15.67 25.54 2.36
CA SER A 203 14.44 24.97 1.79
C SER A 203 14.75 23.92 0.73
N LEU A 204 15.74 24.14 -0.14
CA LEU A 204 16.16 23.14 -1.12
C LEU A 204 16.75 21.89 -0.44
N TYR A 205 17.53 22.10 0.63
CA TYR A 205 18.09 21.02 1.44
C TYR A 205 17.00 20.25 2.19
N ALA A 206 16.02 20.94 2.77
CA ALA A 206 14.86 20.34 3.41
C ALA A 206 14.01 19.52 2.41
N LEU A 207 13.79 20.03 1.20
CA LEU A 207 13.12 19.29 0.12
C LEU A 207 13.88 18.03 -0.28
N ARG A 208 15.22 18.10 -0.31
CA ARG A 208 16.06 16.92 -0.57
C ARG A 208 15.99 15.89 0.57
N GLN A 209 15.86 16.34 1.81
CA GLN A 209 15.67 15.45 2.97
C GLN A 209 14.25 14.87 3.05
N ASP A 210 13.24 15.62 2.61
CA ASP A 210 11.85 15.17 2.54
C ASP A 210 11.64 14.05 1.50
N ALA A 211 12.47 14.01 0.46
CA ALA A 211 12.52 12.89 -0.48
C ALA A 211 12.91 11.53 0.17
N GLY A 212 13.38 11.54 1.42
CA GLY A 212 13.66 10.35 2.23
C GLY A 212 15.12 9.92 2.18
N GLY A 213 15.56 9.27 3.26
CA GLY A 213 16.89 8.66 3.37
C GLY A 213 16.95 7.28 2.70
N ARG A 214 18.18 6.85 2.40
CA ARG A 214 18.52 5.46 2.02
C ARG A 214 18.93 4.71 3.29
N PHE A 215 18.39 3.53 3.49
CA PHE A 215 18.65 2.72 4.67
C PHE A 215 19.32 1.41 4.26
N GLU A 216 20.56 1.20 4.71
CA GLU A 216 21.31 -0.04 4.44
C GLU A 216 20.78 -1.19 5.29
N ARG A 217 20.57 -2.36 4.69
CA ARG A 217 20.15 -3.56 5.41
C ARG A 217 20.61 -4.84 4.74
N LYS A 218 20.69 -5.90 5.55
CA LYS A 218 20.90 -7.25 5.04
C LYS A 218 19.71 -7.69 4.18
N PRO A 219 19.95 -8.38 3.06
CA PRO A 219 18.89 -8.94 2.24
C PRO A 219 18.06 -9.93 3.06
N HIS A 220 16.74 -9.74 3.03
CA HIS A 220 15.78 -10.64 3.66
C HIS A 220 14.67 -10.93 2.65
N PRO A 221 14.78 -12.04 1.88
CA PRO A 221 13.79 -12.42 0.90
C PRO A 221 12.40 -12.46 1.51
N ASN A 222 11.40 -12.02 0.76
CA ASN A 222 10.00 -12.02 1.18
C ASN A 222 9.17 -13.03 0.37
N MET A 223 7.91 -13.22 0.73
CA MET A 223 7.01 -14.15 0.02
C MET A 223 6.76 -13.78 -1.46
N LEU A 224 7.00 -12.51 -1.88
CA LEU A 224 6.96 -12.13 -3.29
C LEU A 224 8.03 -12.84 -4.13
N SER A 225 9.09 -13.33 -3.50
CA SER A 225 10.16 -14.07 -4.17
C SER A 225 9.63 -15.29 -4.92
N LYS A 226 8.69 -16.05 -4.33
CA LYS A 226 8.07 -17.21 -5.00
C LYS A 226 7.26 -16.78 -6.22
N ILE A 227 6.51 -15.68 -6.11
CA ILE A 227 5.66 -15.14 -7.19
C ILE A 227 6.50 -14.77 -8.42
N PHE A 228 7.71 -14.25 -8.22
CA PHE A 228 8.63 -13.89 -9.29
C PHE A 228 9.66 -14.98 -9.64
N ASN A 229 9.44 -16.22 -9.19
CA ASN A 229 10.30 -17.38 -9.46
C ASN A 229 11.75 -17.24 -8.97
N TYR A 230 11.97 -16.52 -7.87
CA TYR A 230 13.25 -16.50 -7.17
C TYR A 230 13.40 -17.71 -6.26
N GLN A 231 14.64 -18.02 -5.85
CA GLN A 231 14.90 -19.07 -4.87
C GLN A 231 14.28 -18.66 -3.52
N VAL A 232 13.47 -19.55 -2.96
CA VAL A 232 12.82 -19.34 -1.67
C VAL A 232 13.35 -20.31 -0.64
N THR A 233 13.40 -19.86 0.61
CA THR A 233 13.56 -20.74 1.76
C THR A 233 12.24 -21.48 2.04
N PRO A 234 12.26 -22.62 2.74
CA PRO A 234 11.04 -23.34 3.09
C PRO A 234 10.03 -22.51 3.89
N GLU A 235 10.50 -21.51 4.63
CA GLU A 235 9.67 -20.58 5.40
C GLU A 235 8.83 -19.65 4.50
N LEU A 236 9.29 -19.38 3.28
CA LEU A 236 8.64 -18.48 2.32
C LEU A 236 7.87 -19.23 1.24
N GLU A 237 7.74 -20.55 1.38
CA GLU A 237 7.04 -21.40 0.43
C GLU A 237 5.54 -21.42 0.70
N TYR A 238 4.74 -21.11 -0.33
CA TYR A 238 3.29 -21.25 -0.26
C TYR A 238 2.91 -22.74 -0.22
N PRO A 239 1.92 -23.12 0.62
CA PRO A 239 1.35 -24.47 0.56
C PRO A 239 0.80 -24.81 -0.82
N ASP A 240 0.83 -26.09 -1.18
CA ASP A 240 0.46 -26.56 -2.52
C ASP A 240 -0.97 -26.18 -2.93
N SER A 241 -1.93 -26.26 -2.01
CA SER A 241 -3.32 -25.89 -2.28
C SER A 241 -3.46 -24.42 -2.61
N VAL A 242 -2.83 -23.54 -1.82
CA VAL A 242 -2.79 -22.09 -2.00
C VAL A 242 -2.06 -21.73 -3.30
N TRP A 243 -0.93 -22.38 -3.59
CA TRP A 243 -0.17 -22.12 -4.80
C TRP A 243 -0.93 -22.54 -6.07
N LYS A 244 -1.63 -23.69 -6.04
CA LYS A 244 -2.54 -24.12 -7.11
C LYS A 244 -3.69 -23.15 -7.28
N TRP A 245 -4.27 -22.66 -6.18
CA TRP A 245 -5.32 -21.65 -6.23
C TRP A 245 -4.86 -20.36 -6.92
N LEU A 246 -3.71 -19.80 -6.52
CA LEU A 246 -3.13 -18.59 -7.13
C LEU A 246 -2.82 -18.78 -8.63
N ASN A 247 -2.39 -19.98 -9.04
CA ASN A 247 -2.08 -20.30 -10.43
C ASN A 247 -3.27 -20.78 -11.26
N SER A 248 -4.47 -20.87 -10.66
CA SER A 248 -5.68 -21.25 -11.39
C SER A 248 -6.39 -20.04 -12.01
N GLN A 249 -7.12 -20.28 -13.08
CA GLN A 249 -7.90 -19.25 -13.78
C GLN A 249 -9.23 -19.06 -13.07
N ALA A 250 -9.65 -17.83 -12.77
CA ALA A 250 -10.97 -17.61 -12.21
C ALA A 250 -12.06 -18.10 -13.20
N PRO A 251 -13.12 -18.79 -12.75
CA PRO A 251 -14.18 -19.29 -13.65
C PRO A 251 -14.92 -18.14 -14.35
N ILE A 252 -14.95 -16.98 -13.73
CA ILE A 252 -15.59 -15.77 -14.22
C ILE A 252 -14.56 -14.65 -14.19
N GLY A 253 -14.46 -13.92 -15.29
CA GLY A 253 -13.50 -12.82 -15.44
C GLY A 253 -12.45 -13.11 -16.51
N PRO A 254 -11.27 -12.48 -16.42
CA PRO A 254 -10.25 -12.59 -17.45
C PRO A 254 -9.67 -14.02 -17.49
N LYS A 255 -9.43 -14.55 -18.70
CA LYS A 255 -8.89 -15.89 -18.96
C LYS A 255 -7.39 -16.02 -18.65
N VAL A 256 -6.97 -15.49 -17.51
CA VAL A 256 -5.60 -15.51 -17.00
C VAL A 256 -5.61 -16.11 -15.60
N THR A 257 -4.45 -16.55 -15.11
CA THR A 257 -4.35 -17.03 -13.74
C THR A 257 -4.61 -15.89 -12.75
N ARG A 258 -5.10 -16.18 -11.54
CA ARG A 258 -5.33 -15.16 -10.50
C ARG A 258 -4.06 -14.36 -10.21
N LEU A 259 -2.91 -15.03 -10.19
CA LEU A 259 -1.60 -14.40 -10.02
C LEU A 259 -1.21 -13.53 -11.22
N ALA A 260 -1.43 -13.98 -12.45
CA ALA A 260 -1.17 -13.16 -13.64
C ALA A 260 -2.08 -11.93 -13.71
N TYR A 261 -3.34 -12.07 -13.30
CA TYR A 261 -4.25 -10.94 -13.14
C TYR A 261 -3.74 -9.94 -12.11
N LEU A 262 -3.26 -10.41 -10.96
CA LEU A 262 -2.70 -9.56 -9.92
C LEU A 262 -1.46 -8.79 -10.40
N ILE A 263 -0.58 -9.45 -11.14
CA ILE A 263 0.60 -8.83 -11.74
C ILE A 263 0.19 -7.77 -12.77
N ASP A 264 -0.75 -8.08 -13.67
CA ASP A 264 -1.28 -7.13 -14.65
C ASP A 264 -1.98 -5.95 -13.95
N TRP A 265 -2.67 -6.19 -12.83
CA TRP A 265 -3.25 -5.14 -12.00
C TRP A 265 -2.18 -4.20 -11.44
N TRP A 266 -1.10 -4.73 -10.85
CA TRP A 266 0.02 -3.91 -10.36
C TRP A 266 0.64 -3.05 -11.46
N GLN A 267 0.78 -3.59 -12.69
CA GLN A 267 1.33 -2.84 -13.82
C GLN A 267 0.41 -1.71 -14.29
N ARG A 268 -0.91 -1.92 -14.26
CA ARG A 268 -1.90 -0.95 -14.72
C ARG A 268 -2.22 0.12 -13.70
N ASP A 269 -2.28 -0.25 -12.43
CA ASP A 269 -2.61 0.65 -11.32
C ASP A 269 -1.58 1.78 -11.22
N GLY A 270 -0.31 1.51 -11.54
CA GLY A 270 0.74 2.52 -11.63
C GLY A 270 1.10 3.18 -10.29
N ASN A 271 0.43 2.82 -9.20
CA ASN A 271 0.72 3.30 -7.85
C ASN A 271 1.99 2.65 -7.28
N ILE A 272 2.39 1.49 -7.81
CA ILE A 272 3.60 0.78 -7.43
C ILE A 272 4.76 1.28 -8.28
N ARG A 273 5.47 2.29 -7.79
CA ARG A 273 6.48 3.03 -8.57
C ARG A 273 7.66 2.15 -9.00
N TYR A 274 8.06 1.19 -8.16
CA TYR A 274 9.13 0.26 -8.48
C TYR A 274 8.70 -0.88 -9.41
N PHE A 275 7.41 -0.99 -9.72
CA PHE A 275 6.88 -2.02 -10.62
C PHE A 275 6.39 -1.41 -11.93
N SER A 276 7.28 -1.40 -12.92
CA SER A 276 6.96 -0.95 -14.29
C SER A 276 6.34 -2.08 -15.11
N PRO A 277 5.62 -1.79 -16.22
CA PRO A 277 5.07 -2.81 -17.12
C PRO A 277 6.09 -3.82 -17.67
N LYS A 278 7.37 -3.40 -17.74
CA LYS A 278 8.52 -4.27 -18.01
C LYS A 278 9.53 -4.06 -16.88
N PRO A 279 9.35 -4.72 -15.72
CA PRO A 279 10.22 -4.52 -14.59
C PRO A 279 11.61 -5.08 -14.93
N THR A 280 12.65 -4.30 -14.65
CA THR A 280 14.04 -4.77 -14.76
C THR A 280 14.34 -5.81 -13.68
N HIS A 281 15.29 -6.73 -13.93
CA HIS A 281 15.70 -7.70 -12.92
C HIS A 281 16.07 -7.02 -11.59
N HIS A 282 16.82 -5.92 -11.64
CA HIS A 282 17.17 -5.15 -10.45
C HIS A 282 15.94 -4.60 -9.69
N GLN A 283 14.89 -4.15 -10.39
CA GLN A 283 13.65 -3.72 -9.72
C GLN A 283 12.94 -4.89 -9.04
N LEU A 284 12.92 -6.06 -9.68
CA LEU A 284 12.36 -7.27 -9.07
C LEU A 284 13.22 -7.75 -7.90
N ASP A 285 14.54 -7.65 -7.98
CA ASP A 285 15.46 -7.99 -6.89
C ASP A 285 15.21 -7.07 -5.68
N LEU A 286 15.01 -5.78 -5.94
CA LEU A 286 14.61 -4.80 -4.93
C LEU A 286 13.21 -5.05 -4.40
N LEU A 287 12.24 -5.57 -5.16
CA LEU A 287 10.90 -5.85 -4.64
C LEU A 287 10.86 -7.15 -3.82
N THR A 288 11.63 -8.15 -4.25
CA THR A 288 11.75 -9.46 -3.58
C THR A 288 12.75 -9.47 -2.43
N ALA A 289 13.53 -8.40 -2.27
CA ALA A 289 14.57 -8.27 -1.25
C ALA A 289 15.70 -9.32 -1.34
N THR A 290 15.90 -9.87 -2.54
CA THR A 290 16.98 -10.83 -2.85
C THR A 290 18.34 -10.15 -2.92
N VAL A 291 18.38 -8.91 -3.42
CA VAL A 291 19.54 -8.01 -3.34
C VAL A 291 19.09 -6.76 -2.61
N GLN A 292 19.84 -6.32 -1.61
CA GLN A 292 19.44 -5.19 -0.79
C GLN A 292 20.65 -4.39 -0.32
N ASP A 293 20.98 -3.34 -1.08
CA ASP A 293 22.01 -2.39 -0.69
C ASP A 293 21.37 -1.17 0.00
N GLU A 294 20.23 -0.68 -0.51
CA GLU A 294 19.54 0.50 0.04
C GLU A 294 18.00 0.35 -0.01
N LEU A 295 17.31 0.54 1.12
CA LEU A 295 15.86 0.70 1.17
C LEU A 295 15.47 2.17 1.13
N THR A 296 14.39 2.46 0.39
CA THR A 296 13.68 3.74 0.44
C THR A 296 12.29 3.53 1.04
N ILE A 297 11.71 4.60 1.61
CA ILE A 297 10.32 4.60 2.12
C ILE A 297 9.34 4.11 1.05
N GLN A 298 9.54 4.57 -0.19
CA GLN A 298 8.69 4.17 -1.31
C GLN A 298 8.82 2.68 -1.64
N LEU A 299 10.03 2.12 -1.63
CA LEU A 299 10.22 0.69 -1.88
C LEU A 299 9.51 -0.18 -0.83
N VAL A 300 9.60 0.20 0.44
CA VAL A 300 8.89 -0.49 1.53
C VAL A 300 7.38 -0.38 1.35
N SER A 301 6.89 0.82 1.02
CA SER A 301 5.46 1.04 0.77
C SER A 301 4.94 0.22 -0.42
N ASP A 302 5.71 0.12 -1.50
CA ASP A 302 5.36 -0.64 -2.69
C ASP A 302 5.27 -2.14 -2.37
N ARG A 303 6.28 -2.69 -1.67
CA ARG A 303 6.26 -4.09 -1.19
C ARG A 303 5.06 -4.37 -0.29
N LEU A 304 4.76 -3.47 0.64
CA LEU A 304 3.62 -3.61 1.57
C LEU A 304 2.29 -3.67 0.81
N SER A 305 2.09 -2.81 -0.19
CA SER A 305 0.91 -2.85 -1.06
C SER A 305 0.80 -4.18 -1.82
N MET A 306 1.90 -4.67 -2.39
CA MET A 306 1.92 -5.96 -3.09
C MET A 306 1.57 -7.11 -2.15
N LEU A 307 2.22 -7.20 -0.99
CA LEU A 307 1.98 -8.25 0.01
C LEU A 307 0.52 -8.26 0.48
N ARG A 308 -0.07 -7.10 0.78
CA ARG A 308 -1.50 -7.00 1.16
C ARG A 308 -2.45 -7.45 0.07
N THR A 309 -2.11 -7.19 -1.19
CA THR A 309 -2.97 -7.62 -2.30
C THR A 309 -2.86 -9.12 -2.59
N VAL A 310 -1.70 -9.73 -2.33
CA VAL A 310 -1.54 -11.19 -2.32
C VAL A 310 -2.33 -11.81 -1.17
N ASP A 311 -2.21 -11.26 0.03
CA ASP A 311 -2.96 -11.68 1.22
C ASP A 311 -4.47 -11.69 0.97
N ALA A 312 -5.02 -10.59 0.43
CA ALA A 312 -6.42 -10.51 0.07
C ALA A 312 -6.87 -11.57 -0.95
N MET A 313 -6.00 -11.99 -1.87
CA MET A 313 -6.29 -13.04 -2.84
C MET A 313 -6.32 -14.44 -2.20
N ILE A 314 -5.45 -14.67 -1.22
CA ILE A 314 -5.36 -15.92 -0.47
C ILE A 314 -6.55 -16.05 0.47
N VAL A 315 -6.85 -15.01 1.26
CA VAL A 315 -8.05 -14.96 2.12
C VAL A 315 -9.34 -15.12 1.30
N GLY A 316 -9.33 -14.71 0.02
CA GLY A 316 -10.41 -14.95 -0.92
C GLY A 316 -10.82 -16.43 -1.07
N MET A 317 -9.89 -17.36 -0.86
CA MET A 317 -10.12 -18.82 -0.90
C MET A 317 -11.04 -19.32 0.23
N ASN A 318 -11.14 -18.59 1.35
CA ASN A 318 -11.99 -18.97 2.48
C ASN A 318 -13.48 -18.98 2.13
N ARG A 319 -13.90 -18.16 1.15
CA ARG A 319 -15.30 -18.10 0.72
C ARG A 319 -15.75 -19.38 0.00
N PRO A 320 -15.08 -19.86 -1.06
CA PRO A 320 -15.43 -21.13 -1.68
C PRO A 320 -15.26 -22.31 -0.71
N LEU A 321 -14.26 -22.33 0.19
CA LEU A 321 -14.14 -23.36 1.23
C LEU A 321 -15.37 -23.41 2.15
N LEU A 322 -15.88 -22.25 2.55
CA LEU A 322 -17.11 -22.17 3.34
C LEU A 322 -18.32 -22.74 2.56
N GLU A 323 -18.43 -22.45 1.26
CA GLU A 323 -19.50 -23.02 0.44
C GLU A 323 -19.40 -24.55 0.33
N LEU A 324 -18.20 -25.11 0.23
CA LEU A 324 -18.00 -26.55 0.24
C LEU A 324 -18.44 -27.16 1.57
N MET A 325 -18.12 -26.52 2.70
CA MET A 325 -18.59 -26.94 4.02
C MET A 325 -20.14 -26.86 4.13
N MET A 326 -20.77 -25.89 3.47
CA MET A 326 -22.23 -25.78 3.36
C MET A 326 -22.85 -26.94 2.56
N VAL A 327 -22.16 -27.44 1.52
CA VAL A 327 -22.59 -28.65 0.79
C VAL A 327 -22.57 -29.88 1.70
N VAL A 328 -21.51 -30.02 2.50
CA VAL A 328 -21.36 -31.14 3.46
C VAL A 328 -22.44 -31.09 4.54
N ARG A 329 -22.73 -29.90 5.08
CA ARG A 329 -23.84 -29.69 6.03
C ARG A 329 -25.22 -29.88 5.41
N GLY A 330 -25.28 -29.71 4.10
CA GLY A 330 -26.46 -29.89 3.30
C GLY A 330 -27.36 -28.69 3.12
N THR A 331 -26.86 -27.49 3.46
CA THR A 331 -27.53 -26.22 3.17
C THR A 331 -27.42 -25.83 1.70
N LYS A 332 -26.34 -26.26 1.01
CA LYS A 332 -26.18 -26.13 -0.44
C LYS A 332 -26.18 -27.49 -1.15
N SER A 333 -26.42 -27.46 -2.45
CA SER A 333 -26.34 -28.63 -3.31
C SER A 333 -25.37 -28.42 -4.47
N MET A 334 -24.54 -29.42 -4.72
CA MET A 334 -23.63 -29.46 -5.86
C MET A 334 -24.29 -30.30 -6.96
N SER A 335 -24.56 -29.70 -8.12
CA SER A 335 -24.98 -30.42 -9.31
C SER A 335 -23.76 -30.92 -10.07
N ALA A 336 -23.88 -32.06 -10.74
CA ALA A 336 -22.84 -32.51 -11.66
C ALA A 336 -22.57 -31.42 -12.72
N PRO A 337 -21.30 -31.20 -13.13
CA PRO A 337 -20.98 -30.24 -14.17
C PRO A 337 -21.78 -30.59 -15.43
N THR A 338 -22.58 -29.64 -15.90
CA THR A 338 -23.26 -29.76 -17.19
C THR A 338 -22.16 -29.59 -18.24
N GLN A 339 -21.77 -30.68 -18.90
CA GLN A 339 -20.73 -30.68 -19.94
C GLN A 339 -21.12 -29.80 -21.13
#